data_AF-A0A5S4U9P8-F1
#
_entry.id   AF-A0A5S4U9P8-F1
#
_cell.length_a   1.000
_cell.length_b   1.000
_cell.length_c   1.000
_cell.angle_alpha   90.00
_cell.angle_beta   90.00
_cell.angle_gamma   90.00
#
_symmetry.space_group_name_H-M   'P 1'
#
loop_
_entity.id
_entity.type
_entity.pdbx_description
1 polymer ?
#
loop_
_entity_poly.entity_id
_entity_poly.type
_entity_poly.pdbx_seq_one_letter_code
_entity_poly.pdbx_strand_id
1 'polypeptide(L)'
;MLHYNSSGFSCRWVSCLLLMIMAVSGPALAHPHSFIDMTTTVEGKDDQITGLRMNWTMDPITSADLLYDAGNAAKDSEVWKKLAAEVMANVLGQHYFTDIYRNGKPVKYQSLPTEYHLSRSGNKAVLEFVLPLAHPQPLAGAPLLISTYDPTYFVDMSYKDDKAIQIGAALAARCKATLMTPKPDASLQSYALSLDKNAKPSKDVELGKQFAQQVTLQCQ
;
A
#
# COMPACT_ATOMS: atom_id res chain seq x y z
N MET A 1 -4.40 16.61 -66.81
CA MET A 1 -3.55 15.41 -66.64
C MET A 1 -2.68 15.64 -65.43
N LEU A 2 -2.98 15.00 -64.30
CA LEU A 2 -2.18 15.10 -63.07
C LEU A 2 -1.30 13.86 -62.95
N HIS A 3 0.01 14.06 -63.01
CA HIS A 3 1.01 13.01 -62.82
C HIS A 3 1.14 12.69 -61.33
N TYR A 4 0.87 11.43 -60.96
CA TYR A 4 1.15 10.90 -59.62
C TYR A 4 2.57 10.34 -59.60
N ASN A 5 3.44 10.91 -58.75
CA ASN A 5 4.81 10.46 -58.56
C ASN A 5 4.83 9.27 -57.59
N SER A 6 4.92 8.05 -58.12
CA SER A 6 5.05 6.84 -57.30
C SER A 6 6.51 6.64 -56.90
N SER A 7 6.95 7.32 -55.84
CA SER A 7 8.20 6.96 -55.15
C SER A 7 8.00 5.63 -54.43
N GLY A 8 8.52 4.55 -55.01
CA GLY A 8 8.50 3.20 -54.45
C GLY A 8 9.31 3.12 -53.15
N PHE A 9 8.68 3.41 -52.02
CA PHE A 9 9.19 3.01 -50.72
C PHE A 9 9.17 1.48 -50.67
N SER A 10 10.35 0.89 -50.80
CA SER A 10 10.52 -0.56 -50.89
C SER A 10 9.99 -1.23 -49.62
N CYS A 11 8.94 -2.04 -49.79
CA CYS A 11 8.25 -2.80 -48.75
C CYS A 11 9.19 -3.60 -47.81
N ARG A 12 10.40 -3.94 -48.30
CA ARG A 12 11.46 -4.61 -47.53
C ARG A 12 12.01 -3.79 -46.35
N TRP A 13 12.06 -2.47 -46.46
CA TRP A 13 12.62 -1.60 -45.41
C TRP A 13 11.64 -1.42 -44.25
N VAL A 14 10.35 -1.34 -44.56
CA VAL A 14 9.26 -1.27 -43.56
C VAL A 14 9.19 -2.59 -42.76
N SER A 15 9.37 -3.73 -43.43
CA SER A 15 9.35 -5.05 -42.78
C SER A 15 10.54 -5.26 -41.82
N CYS A 16 11.76 -4.84 -42.22
CA CYS A 16 12.92 -4.87 -41.32
C CYS A 16 12.76 -3.94 -40.10
N LEU A 17 12.13 -2.77 -40.28
CA LEU A 17 11.88 -1.84 -39.18
C LEU A 17 10.85 -2.41 -38.19
N LEU A 18 9.79 -3.07 -38.67
CA LEU A 18 8.79 -3.73 -37.82
C LEU A 18 9.37 -4.89 -37.01
N LEU A 19 10.23 -5.71 -37.64
CA LEU A 19 10.95 -6.81 -36.96
C LEU A 19 11.91 -6.29 -35.88
N MET A 20 12.53 -5.13 -36.11
CA MET A 20 13.42 -4.50 -35.14
C MET A 20 12.68 -3.92 -33.94
N ILE A 21 11.44 -3.42 -34.12
CA ILE A 21 10.61 -2.90 -33.03
C ILE A 21 10.11 -4.04 -32.11
N MET A 22 9.77 -5.21 -32.66
CA MET A 22 9.38 -6.38 -31.84
C MET A 22 10.55 -6.99 -31.04
N ALA A 23 11.80 -6.72 -31.43
CA ALA A 23 12.98 -7.18 -30.70
C ALA A 23 13.33 -6.31 -29.47
N VAL A 24 12.65 -5.17 -29.29
CA VAL A 24 12.92 -4.19 -28.21
C VAL A 24 11.89 -4.27 -27.07
N SER A 25 10.95 -5.21 -27.11
CA SER A 25 10.09 -5.51 -25.96
C SER A 25 10.89 -6.24 -24.87
N GLY A 26 11.58 -5.46 -24.03
CA GLY A 26 12.15 -5.96 -22.78
C GLY A 26 11.05 -6.46 -21.84
N PRO A 27 11.38 -7.34 -20.87
CA PRO A 27 10.43 -7.74 -19.85
C PRO A 27 9.91 -6.49 -19.13
N ALA A 28 8.61 -6.29 -19.13
CA ALA A 28 7.99 -5.27 -18.30
C ALA A 28 8.27 -5.66 -16.84
N LEU A 29 8.87 -4.75 -16.07
CA LEU A 29 8.96 -4.87 -14.62
C LEU A 29 7.54 -4.73 -14.07
N ALA A 30 6.85 -5.87 -13.95
CA ALA A 30 5.45 -5.95 -13.61
C ALA A 30 5.27 -6.64 -12.26
N HIS A 31 5.53 -5.87 -11.20
CA HIS A 31 4.83 -5.77 -9.92
C HIS A 31 5.67 -4.81 -9.05
N PRO A 32 5.08 -4.10 -8.08
CA PRO A 32 3.67 -4.16 -7.67
C PRO A 32 2.69 -3.58 -8.70
N HIS A 33 1.45 -4.07 -8.70
CA HIS A 33 0.38 -3.73 -9.67
C HIS A 33 -0.55 -2.62 -9.21
N SER A 34 -0.54 -2.37 -7.91
CA SER A 34 -1.32 -1.33 -7.23
C SER A 34 -0.39 -0.69 -6.20
N PHE A 35 -0.56 0.60 -5.96
CA PHE A 35 0.25 1.34 -5.01
C PHE A 35 -0.65 2.08 -4.03
N ILE A 36 -0.29 1.99 -2.75
CA ILE A 36 -0.92 2.68 -1.63
C ILE A 36 0.15 3.50 -0.92
N ASP A 37 0.06 4.82 -1.06
CA ASP A 37 0.84 5.77 -0.28
C ASP A 37 0.24 5.82 1.14
N MET A 38 1.00 5.43 2.15
CA MET A 38 0.54 5.37 3.54
C MET A 38 1.03 6.57 4.35
N THR A 39 0.16 7.02 5.24
CA THR A 39 0.53 7.82 6.41
C THR A 39 -0.12 7.21 7.65
N THR A 40 0.62 7.18 8.76
CA THR A 40 0.15 6.56 10.00
C THR A 40 0.40 7.49 11.17
N THR A 41 -0.61 7.69 12.00
CA THR A 41 -0.49 8.38 13.28
C THR A 41 -0.62 7.38 14.41
N VAL A 42 0.38 7.31 15.28
CA VAL A 42 0.29 6.51 16.51
C VAL A 42 -0.59 7.25 17.51
N GLU A 43 -1.70 6.62 17.90
CA GLU A 43 -2.64 7.17 18.87
C GLU A 43 -2.32 6.69 20.29
N GLY A 44 -2.57 7.56 21.26
CA GLY A 44 -2.41 7.23 22.66
C GLY A 44 -3.21 8.13 23.59
N LYS A 45 -3.44 7.61 24.79
CA LYS A 45 -4.17 8.27 25.87
C LYS A 45 -3.64 7.75 27.21
N ASP A 46 -3.61 8.59 28.23
CA ASP A 46 -3.29 8.20 29.61
C ASP A 46 -1.96 7.39 29.73
N ASP A 47 -0.89 7.87 29.07
CA ASP A 47 0.42 7.20 28.99
C ASP A 47 0.37 5.77 28.41
N GLN A 48 -0.57 5.52 27.50
CA GLN A 48 -0.70 4.25 26.79
C GLN A 48 -0.89 4.50 25.29
N ILE A 49 -0.31 3.60 24.49
CA ILE A 49 -0.52 3.53 23.04
C ILE A 49 -1.81 2.75 22.82
N THR A 50 -2.79 3.37 22.17
CA THR A 50 -4.15 2.83 22.05
C THR A 50 -4.46 2.28 20.66
N GLY A 51 -3.74 2.73 19.63
CA GLY A 51 -4.05 2.34 18.25
C GLY A 51 -3.18 3.05 17.22
N LEU A 52 -3.52 2.80 15.96
CA LEU A 52 -2.93 3.46 14.80
C LEU A 52 -4.06 4.08 13.97
N ARG A 53 -3.98 5.36 13.67
CA ARG A 53 -4.82 6.00 12.65
C ARG A 53 -4.08 5.93 11.33
N MET A 54 -4.67 5.20 10.39
CA MET A 54 -4.12 4.93 9.07
C MET A 54 -4.83 5.81 8.04
N ASN A 55 -4.06 6.34 7.10
CA ASN A 55 -4.58 7.03 5.92
C ASN A 55 -3.85 6.49 4.68
N TRP A 56 -4.61 5.83 3.81
CA TRP A 56 -4.15 5.09 2.65
C TRP A 56 -4.64 5.76 1.38
N THR A 57 -3.70 6.30 0.62
CA THR A 57 -3.98 6.99 -0.64
C THR A 57 -3.64 6.04 -1.79
N MET A 58 -4.68 5.51 -2.43
CA MET A 58 -4.55 4.58 -3.55
C MET A 58 -4.11 5.33 -4.82
N ASP A 59 -3.33 4.68 -5.67
CA ASP A 59 -2.98 5.23 -6.97
C ASP A 59 -4.21 5.42 -7.88
N PRO A 60 -4.09 6.21 -8.97
CA PRO A 60 -5.24 6.50 -9.84
C PRO A 60 -5.86 5.26 -10.49
N ILE A 61 -5.08 4.23 -10.78
CA ILE A 61 -5.56 3.01 -11.44
C ILE A 61 -6.43 2.20 -10.47
N THR A 62 -5.92 1.95 -9.26
CA THR A 62 -6.66 1.25 -8.19
C THR A 62 -7.89 2.04 -7.76
N SER A 63 -7.82 3.37 -7.83
CA SER A 63 -8.93 4.25 -7.49
C SER A 63 -10.04 4.27 -8.53
N ALA A 64 -9.78 3.88 -9.77
CA ALA A 64 -10.68 4.14 -10.90
C ALA A 64 -12.09 3.57 -10.68
N ASP A 65 -12.19 2.31 -10.28
CA ASP A 65 -13.48 1.63 -10.07
C ASP A 65 -14.25 2.26 -8.89
N LEU A 66 -13.58 2.50 -7.75
CA LEU A 66 -14.19 3.17 -6.59
C LEU A 66 -14.72 4.55 -6.95
N LEU A 67 -13.95 5.32 -7.72
CA LEU A 67 -14.34 6.65 -8.14
C LEU A 67 -15.44 6.62 -9.21
N TYR A 68 -15.49 5.60 -10.06
CA TYR A 68 -16.57 5.39 -11.00
C TYR A 68 -17.89 5.13 -10.26
N ASP A 69 -17.89 4.20 -9.31
CA ASP A 69 -19.07 3.87 -8.51
C ASP A 69 -19.54 5.04 -7.63
N ALA A 70 -18.59 5.84 -7.11
CA ALA A 70 -18.92 7.05 -6.36
C ALA A 70 -19.54 8.16 -7.23
N GLY A 71 -19.21 8.22 -8.53
CA GLY A 71 -19.67 9.26 -9.44
C GLY A 71 -19.45 10.67 -8.90
N ASN A 72 -20.54 11.45 -8.82
CA ASN A 72 -20.56 12.82 -8.25
C ASN A 72 -21.24 12.87 -6.86
N ALA A 73 -21.28 11.74 -6.14
CA ALA A 73 -21.89 11.70 -4.81
C ALA A 73 -21.25 12.73 -3.87
N ALA A 74 -22.10 13.42 -3.10
CA ALA A 74 -21.64 14.39 -2.09
C ALA A 74 -20.76 13.69 -1.06
N LYS A 75 -19.81 14.42 -0.47
CA LYS A 75 -19.01 13.93 0.67
C LYS A 75 -19.92 13.42 1.78
N ASP A 76 -19.48 12.37 2.47
CA ASP A 76 -20.21 11.72 3.58
C ASP A 76 -21.60 11.16 3.22
N SER A 77 -21.94 11.08 1.94
CA SER A 77 -23.18 10.45 1.48
C SER A 77 -23.16 8.94 1.73
N GLU A 78 -24.36 8.35 1.71
CA GLU A 78 -24.51 6.89 1.85
C GLU A 78 -23.74 6.09 0.78
N VAL A 79 -23.47 6.68 -0.39
CA VAL A 79 -22.63 6.06 -1.43
C VAL A 79 -21.21 5.86 -0.91
N TRP A 80 -20.58 6.91 -0.36
CA TRP A 80 -19.23 6.82 0.19
C TRP A 80 -19.17 5.91 1.41
N LYS A 81 -20.20 5.89 2.26
CA LYS A 81 -20.24 4.97 3.41
C LYS A 81 -20.30 3.50 2.99
N LYS A 82 -21.09 3.18 1.95
CA LYS A 82 -21.15 1.81 1.41
C LYS A 82 -19.82 1.37 0.80
N LEU A 83 -19.22 2.20 -0.04
CA LEU A 83 -17.91 1.93 -0.62
C LEU A 83 -16.83 1.79 0.47
N ALA A 84 -16.85 2.65 1.49
CA ALA A 84 -15.95 2.54 2.63
C ALA A 84 -16.12 1.20 3.34
N ALA A 85 -17.36 0.76 3.59
CA ALA A 85 -17.63 -0.52 4.23
C ALA A 85 -17.16 -1.73 3.38
N GLU A 86 -17.34 -1.68 2.06
CA GLU A 86 -16.88 -2.72 1.14
C GLU A 86 -15.36 -2.86 1.13
N VAL A 87 -14.64 -1.74 0.97
CA VAL A 87 -13.17 -1.72 1.05
C VAL A 87 -12.70 -2.19 2.42
N MET A 88 -13.33 -1.71 3.49
CA MET A 88 -12.93 -2.02 4.86
C MET A 88 -13.20 -3.49 5.23
N ALA A 89 -14.21 -4.13 4.64
CA ALA A 89 -14.45 -5.56 4.79
C ALA A 89 -13.29 -6.40 4.23
N ASN A 90 -12.71 -6.00 3.10
CA ASN A 90 -11.51 -6.66 2.57
C ASN A 90 -10.30 -6.43 3.49
N VAL A 91 -10.08 -5.19 3.95
CA VAL A 91 -8.99 -4.87 4.88
C VAL A 91 -9.10 -5.68 6.17
N LEU A 92 -10.30 -5.85 6.72
CA LEU A 92 -10.57 -6.73 7.87
C LEU A 92 -10.25 -8.19 7.57
N GLY A 93 -10.68 -8.71 6.41
CA GLY A 93 -10.40 -10.08 5.98
C GLY A 93 -8.91 -10.37 5.80
N GLN A 94 -8.09 -9.33 5.59
CA GLN A 94 -6.64 -9.40 5.49
C GLN A 94 -5.93 -8.93 6.77
N HIS A 95 -6.61 -8.92 7.92
CA HIS A 95 -6.01 -8.58 9.20
C HIS A 95 -5.37 -7.17 9.19
N TYR A 96 -6.06 -6.21 8.58
CA TYR A 96 -5.61 -4.83 8.34
C TYR A 96 -4.32 -4.70 7.53
N PHE A 97 -3.86 -5.79 6.90
CA PHE A 97 -2.54 -5.87 6.28
C PHE A 97 -1.41 -5.49 7.25
N THR A 98 -1.66 -5.49 8.56
CA THR A 98 -0.77 -4.84 9.53
C THR A 98 -0.40 -5.79 10.65
N ASP A 99 0.90 -6.00 10.78
CA ASP A 99 1.54 -6.74 11.85
C ASP A 99 2.13 -5.78 12.88
N ILE A 100 1.85 -6.04 14.15
CA ILE A 100 2.42 -5.28 15.28
C ILE A 100 3.06 -6.28 16.24
N TYR A 101 4.34 -6.08 16.55
CA TYR A 101 5.08 -6.92 17.50
C TYR A 101 5.69 -6.09 18.62
N ARG A 102 5.75 -6.67 19.81
CA ARG A 102 6.52 -6.17 20.96
C ARG A 102 7.26 -7.32 21.60
N ASN A 103 8.57 -7.20 21.76
CA ASN A 103 9.41 -8.23 22.38
C ASN A 103 9.18 -9.64 21.76
N GLY A 104 9.11 -9.70 20.44
CA GLY A 104 8.87 -10.94 19.68
C GLY A 104 7.44 -11.52 19.79
N LYS A 105 6.52 -10.85 20.49
CA LYS A 105 5.13 -11.29 20.64
C LYS A 105 4.19 -10.42 19.80
N PRO A 106 3.19 -11.01 19.10
CA PRO A 106 2.21 -10.23 18.36
C PRO A 106 1.32 -9.44 19.33
N VAL A 107 1.08 -8.18 19.00
CA VAL A 107 0.13 -7.29 19.68
C VAL A 107 -1.20 -7.39 18.96
N LYS A 108 -2.25 -7.79 19.68
CA LYS A 108 -3.59 -7.94 19.11
C LYS A 108 -4.29 -6.58 19.01
N TYR A 109 -5.12 -6.43 17.98
CA TYR A 109 -6.06 -5.33 17.79
C TYR A 109 -7.51 -5.79 18.00
N GLN A 110 -8.44 -4.84 18.16
CA GLN A 110 -9.86 -5.16 18.24
C GLN A 110 -10.36 -5.71 16.89
N SER A 111 -11.51 -6.40 16.93
CA SER A 111 -12.08 -7.03 15.75
C SER A 111 -12.59 -6.04 14.70
N LEU A 112 -12.89 -4.79 15.10
CA LEU A 112 -13.42 -3.75 14.22
C LEU A 112 -12.67 -2.44 14.42
N PRO A 113 -12.53 -1.61 13.38
CA PRO A 113 -12.03 -0.26 13.53
C PRO A 113 -13.04 0.58 14.30
N THR A 114 -12.57 1.55 15.09
CA THR A 114 -13.47 2.49 15.78
C THR A 114 -14.06 3.53 14.82
N GLU A 115 -13.34 3.82 13.74
CA GLU A 115 -13.69 4.82 12.72
C GLU A 115 -13.13 4.35 11.37
N TYR A 116 -13.86 4.60 10.28
CA TYR A 116 -13.34 4.51 8.93
C TYR A 116 -14.13 5.42 7.97
N HIS A 117 -13.45 5.91 6.94
CA HIS A 117 -13.99 6.82 5.94
C HIS A 117 -13.30 6.59 4.59
N LEU A 118 -14.04 6.75 3.50
CA LEU A 118 -13.50 6.74 2.15
C LEU A 118 -13.84 8.06 1.47
N SER A 119 -12.84 8.71 0.88
CA SER A 119 -13.00 10.00 0.21
C SER A 119 -12.28 10.05 -1.14
N ARG A 120 -12.61 11.09 -1.93
CA ARG A 120 -11.90 11.43 -3.17
C ARG A 120 -10.91 12.57 -2.92
N SER A 121 -9.67 12.37 -3.36
CA SER A 121 -8.64 13.40 -3.48
C SER A 121 -8.14 13.44 -4.93
N GLY A 122 -8.68 14.34 -5.74
CA GLY A 122 -8.42 14.37 -7.18
C GLY A 122 -8.88 13.09 -7.86
N ASN A 123 -7.95 12.37 -8.51
CA ASN A 123 -8.17 11.05 -9.12
C ASN A 123 -7.79 9.88 -8.21
N LYS A 124 -7.56 10.13 -6.92
CA LYS A 124 -7.20 9.11 -5.93
C LYS A 124 -8.34 8.90 -4.92
N ALA A 125 -8.55 7.64 -4.55
CA ALA A 125 -9.36 7.25 -3.41
C ALA A 125 -8.49 7.23 -2.15
N VAL A 126 -9.02 7.75 -1.05
CA VAL A 126 -8.32 7.86 0.22
C VAL A 126 -9.14 7.16 1.29
N LEU A 127 -8.61 6.07 1.82
CA LEU A 127 -9.20 5.31 2.92
C LEU A 127 -8.54 5.73 4.24
N GLU A 128 -9.33 6.25 5.16
CA GLU A 128 -8.92 6.58 6.51
C GLU A 128 -9.58 5.61 7.48
N PHE A 129 -8.84 5.08 8.45
CA PHE A 129 -9.40 4.23 9.50
C PHE A 129 -8.54 4.21 10.75
N VAL A 130 -9.14 3.82 11.87
CA VAL A 130 -8.43 3.60 13.14
C VAL A 130 -8.36 2.11 13.42
N LEU A 131 -7.13 1.62 13.62
CA LEU A 131 -6.81 0.28 14.09
C LEU A 131 -6.59 0.32 15.61
N PRO A 132 -7.61 0.05 16.43
CA PRO A 132 -7.47 0.04 17.88
C PRO A 132 -6.74 -1.21 18.36
N LEU A 133 -5.79 -1.05 19.29
CA LEU A 133 -5.19 -2.19 19.97
C LEU A 133 -6.23 -2.84 20.89
N ALA A 134 -6.21 -4.18 20.98
CA ALA A 134 -7.11 -4.93 21.87
C ALA A 134 -6.80 -4.64 23.34
N HIS A 135 -5.53 -4.45 23.64
CA HIS A 135 -5.04 -4.00 24.94
C HIS A 135 -4.08 -2.83 24.70
N PRO A 136 -4.35 -1.64 25.26
CA PRO A 136 -3.41 -0.54 25.18
C PRO A 136 -2.02 -0.95 25.67
N GLN A 137 -0.98 -0.44 25.02
CA GLN A 137 0.41 -0.80 25.32
C GLN A 137 1.06 0.31 26.15
N PRO A 138 1.84 -0.02 27.19
CA PRO A 138 2.56 0.98 27.95
C PRO A 138 3.61 1.68 27.07
N LEU A 139 3.91 2.95 27.38
CA LEU A 139 5.00 3.68 26.73
C LEU A 139 6.36 3.06 27.04
N ALA A 140 6.62 2.80 28.32
CA ALA A 140 7.88 2.21 28.75
C ALA A 140 8.06 0.77 28.24
N GLY A 141 9.33 0.41 28.00
CA GLY A 141 9.74 -0.96 27.66
C GLY A 141 10.22 -1.11 26.22
N ALA A 142 10.09 -2.34 25.71
CA ALA A 142 10.53 -2.70 24.36
C ALA A 142 9.73 -1.93 23.29
N PRO A 143 10.34 -1.60 22.14
CA PRO A 143 9.67 -0.88 21.07
C PRO A 143 8.52 -1.69 20.46
N LEU A 144 7.55 -0.97 19.86
CA LEU A 144 6.62 -1.58 18.92
C LEU A 144 7.27 -1.61 17.54
N LEU A 145 7.21 -2.77 16.89
CA LEU A 145 7.55 -2.96 15.49
C LEU A 145 6.26 -3.10 14.71
N ILE A 146 6.04 -2.22 13.74
CA ILE A 146 4.81 -2.13 12.95
C ILE A 146 5.19 -2.28 11.48
N SER A 147 4.56 -3.21 10.79
CA SER A 147 4.72 -3.41 9.35
C SER A 147 3.34 -3.53 8.71
N THR A 148 3.09 -2.75 7.66
CA THR A 148 1.85 -2.83 6.88
C THR A 148 2.21 -3.23 5.45
N TYR A 149 1.66 -4.35 4.98
CA TYR A 149 2.01 -4.93 3.67
C TYR A 149 0.95 -5.90 3.16
N ASP A 150 0.83 -6.01 1.83
CA ASP A 150 0.11 -7.10 1.19
C ASP A 150 0.94 -8.39 1.22
N PRO A 151 0.47 -9.49 1.83
CA PRO A 151 1.22 -10.76 1.89
C PRO A 151 1.64 -11.30 0.53
N THR A 152 0.89 -10.98 -0.53
CA THR A 152 1.17 -11.47 -1.89
C THR A 152 2.15 -10.60 -2.67
N TYR A 153 2.50 -9.41 -2.15
CA TYR A 153 3.29 -8.39 -2.83
C TYR A 153 2.68 -7.90 -4.16
N PHE A 154 1.36 -8.04 -4.30
CA PHE A 154 0.62 -7.52 -5.44
C PHE A 154 0.38 -6.00 -5.31
N VAL A 155 0.23 -5.53 -4.07
CA VAL A 155 0.05 -4.12 -3.72
C VAL A 155 1.31 -3.60 -3.01
N ASP A 156 1.90 -2.53 -3.52
CA ASP A 156 2.90 -1.77 -2.77
C ASP A 156 2.20 -0.97 -1.70
N MET A 157 2.57 -1.19 -0.45
CA MET A 157 2.06 -0.42 0.67
C MET A 157 3.27 0.25 1.32
N SER A 158 3.47 1.52 1.02
CA SER A 158 4.70 2.21 1.41
C SER A 158 4.46 3.60 1.97
N TYR A 159 5.27 3.95 2.95
CA TYR A 159 5.49 5.29 3.47
C TYR A 159 6.53 5.99 2.60
N LYS A 160 6.23 7.21 2.19
CA LYS A 160 7.14 8.05 1.40
C LYS A 160 8.46 8.32 2.13
N ASP A 161 8.38 8.69 3.40
CA ASP A 161 9.51 8.96 4.29
C ASP A 161 9.05 8.95 5.75
N ASP A 162 9.98 9.14 6.70
CA ASP A 162 9.72 9.15 8.13
C ASP A 162 8.64 10.15 8.57
N LYS A 163 8.40 11.23 7.81
CA LYS A 163 7.37 12.24 8.15
C LYS A 163 5.95 11.73 7.91
N ALA A 164 5.80 10.66 7.13
CA ALA A 164 4.54 9.96 6.99
C ALA A 164 4.15 9.20 8.28
N ILE A 165 5.08 9.05 9.23
CA ILE A 165 4.81 8.50 10.56
C ILE A 165 4.68 9.63 11.57
N GLN A 166 3.46 9.84 12.04
CA GLN A 166 3.13 10.86 13.02
C GLN A 166 2.90 10.20 14.39
N ILE A 167 3.10 11.00 15.44
CA ILE A 167 2.86 10.58 16.81
C ILE A 167 1.84 11.55 17.39
N GLY A 168 0.76 11.02 17.93
CA GLY A 168 -0.29 11.82 18.56
C GLY A 168 0.28 12.71 19.66
N ALA A 169 -0.32 13.89 19.84
CA ALA A 169 0.19 14.93 20.75
C ALA A 169 0.43 14.43 22.19
N ALA A 170 -0.42 13.52 22.68
CA ALA A 170 -0.28 12.91 24.00
C ALA A 170 1.02 12.09 24.18
N LEU A 171 1.61 11.63 23.08
CA LEU A 171 2.79 10.76 23.06
C LEU A 171 4.06 11.47 22.55
N ALA A 172 3.91 12.57 21.82
CA ALA A 172 4.97 13.19 21.01
C ALA A 172 6.22 13.60 21.81
N ALA A 173 6.07 13.96 23.08
CA ALA A 173 7.20 14.34 23.94
C ALA A 173 8.04 13.13 24.43
N ARG A 174 7.46 11.93 24.39
CA ARG A 174 8.00 10.72 25.01
C ARG A 174 8.31 9.62 24.01
N CYS A 175 7.85 9.75 22.77
CA CYS A 175 7.98 8.73 21.74
C CYS A 175 8.72 9.25 20.52
N LYS A 176 9.43 8.34 19.86
CA LYS A 176 10.06 8.55 18.56
C LYS A 176 9.72 7.37 17.65
N ALA A 177 9.41 7.69 16.40
CA ALA A 177 9.25 6.71 15.34
C ALA A 177 10.45 6.78 14.39
N THR A 178 10.86 5.63 13.87
CA THR A 178 11.86 5.53 12.80
C THR A 178 11.36 4.55 11.75
N LEU A 179 11.62 4.84 10.49
CA LEU A 179 11.24 3.99 9.36
C LEU A 179 12.47 3.27 8.80
N MET A 180 12.34 1.98 8.57
CA MET A 180 13.33 1.18 7.84
C MET A 180 12.68 0.65 6.57
N THR A 181 13.29 0.95 5.42
CA THR A 181 12.91 0.32 4.15
C THR A 181 13.83 -0.88 3.88
N PRO A 182 13.30 -2.10 3.72
CA PRO A 182 14.13 -3.26 3.45
C PRO A 182 14.78 -3.16 2.08
N LYS A 183 15.89 -3.88 1.92
CA LYS A 183 16.56 -4.07 0.62
C LYS A 183 16.64 -5.56 0.32
N PRO A 184 15.57 -6.14 -0.24
CA PRO A 184 15.56 -7.53 -0.71
C PRO A 184 16.74 -7.80 -1.64
N ASP A 185 17.30 -9.01 -1.57
CA ASP A 185 18.36 -9.39 -2.49
C ASP A 185 17.84 -9.59 -3.93
N ALA A 186 18.76 -9.69 -4.88
CA ALA A 186 18.43 -9.82 -6.29
C ALA A 186 17.64 -11.11 -6.61
N SER A 187 17.84 -12.18 -5.83
CA SER A 187 17.12 -13.44 -6.03
C SER A 187 15.64 -13.29 -5.67
N LEU A 188 15.34 -12.60 -4.57
CA LEU A 188 13.98 -12.37 -4.12
C LEU A 188 13.26 -11.38 -5.02
N GLN A 189 13.95 -10.33 -5.49
CA GLN A 189 13.42 -9.43 -6.51
C GLN A 189 13.10 -10.18 -7.82
N SER A 190 13.99 -11.05 -8.27
CA SER A 190 13.76 -11.86 -9.48
C SER A 190 12.61 -12.85 -9.30
N TYR A 191 12.50 -13.47 -8.13
CA TYR A 191 11.39 -14.35 -7.80
C TYR A 191 10.06 -13.61 -7.86
N ALA A 192 9.98 -12.44 -7.22
CA ALA A 192 8.80 -11.61 -7.28
C ALA A 192 8.44 -11.32 -8.75
N LEU A 193 9.42 -10.94 -9.60
CA LEU A 193 9.20 -10.60 -11.02
C LEU A 193 8.73 -11.77 -11.87
N SER A 194 8.97 -13.00 -11.41
CA SER A 194 8.50 -14.21 -12.10
C SER A 194 7.04 -14.57 -11.78
N LEU A 195 6.43 -13.95 -10.76
CA LEU A 195 5.05 -14.24 -10.39
C LEU A 195 4.09 -13.61 -11.40
N ASP A 196 3.26 -14.45 -12.02
CA ASP A 196 2.09 -13.99 -12.76
C ASP A 196 1.06 -13.36 -11.80
N LYS A 197 0.18 -12.51 -12.34
CA LYS A 197 -0.98 -11.91 -11.66
C LYS A 197 -1.83 -12.92 -10.88
N ASN A 198 -1.89 -14.18 -11.31
CA ASN A 198 -2.66 -15.23 -10.64
C ASN A 198 -1.82 -16.12 -9.72
N ALA A 199 -0.50 -15.97 -9.71
CA ALA A 199 0.40 -16.77 -8.89
C ALA A 199 0.46 -16.20 -7.47
N LYS A 200 0.04 -17.00 -6.49
CA LYS A 200 0.31 -16.67 -5.09
C LYS A 200 1.72 -17.13 -4.75
N PRO A 201 2.58 -16.29 -4.14
CA PRO A 201 3.87 -16.76 -3.66
C PRO A 201 3.69 -17.92 -2.68
N SER A 202 4.68 -18.81 -2.60
CA SER A 202 4.64 -19.86 -1.59
C SER A 202 4.61 -19.21 -0.20
N LYS A 203 3.78 -19.76 0.70
CA LYS A 203 3.63 -19.21 2.06
C LYS A 203 4.95 -19.15 2.82
N ASP A 204 5.87 -20.06 2.52
CA ASP A 204 7.17 -20.18 3.18
C ASP A 204 8.12 -19.01 2.91
N VAL A 205 7.89 -18.23 1.85
CA VAL A 205 8.75 -17.09 1.49
C VAL A 205 8.31 -15.80 2.21
N GLU A 206 7.08 -15.75 2.75
CA GLU A 206 6.47 -14.54 3.33
C GLU A 206 6.73 -13.29 2.46
N LEU A 207 6.53 -13.40 1.14
CA LEU A 207 7.09 -12.45 0.17
C LEU A 207 6.80 -10.98 0.52
N GLY A 208 5.53 -10.62 0.76
CA GLY A 208 5.16 -9.24 1.10
C GLY A 208 5.93 -8.68 2.30
N LYS A 209 6.19 -9.51 3.31
CA LYS A 209 6.92 -9.14 4.52
C LYS A 209 8.38 -8.81 4.24
N GLN A 210 8.99 -9.46 3.26
CA GLN A 210 10.38 -9.22 2.87
C GLN A 210 10.57 -7.84 2.24
N PHE A 211 9.52 -7.30 1.60
CA PHE A 211 9.50 -5.97 0.99
C PHE A 211 8.86 -4.91 1.91
N ALA A 212 8.22 -5.33 3.01
CA ALA A 212 7.51 -4.45 3.92
C ALA A 212 8.46 -3.49 4.65
N GLN A 213 8.14 -2.19 4.60
CA GLN A 213 8.79 -1.23 5.48
C GLN A 213 8.41 -1.51 6.94
N GLN A 214 9.36 -1.29 7.85
CA GLN A 214 9.16 -1.47 9.28
C GLN A 214 9.26 -0.13 10.00
N VAL A 215 8.21 0.21 10.73
CA VAL A 215 8.20 1.33 11.68
C VAL A 215 8.58 0.80 13.05
N THR A 216 9.60 1.41 13.66
CA THR A 216 9.97 1.17 15.05
C THR A 216 9.53 2.37 15.88
N LEU A 217 8.58 2.14 16.80
CA LEU A 217 8.15 3.13 17.78
C LEU A 217 8.78 2.83 19.14
N GLN A 218 9.65 3.73 19.61
CA GLN A 218 10.25 3.68 20.93
C GLN A 218 9.75 4.83 21.77
N CYS A 219 9.31 4.53 22.99
CA CYS A 219 8.91 5.55 23.97
C CYS A 219 9.71 5.42 25.28
N GLN A 220 9.70 6.48 26.10
CA GLN A 220 10.36 6.56 27.41
C GLN A 220 9.37 7.05 28.46
#